data_AF-A0A7U3Y7P2-F1
#
_entry.id   AF-A0A7U3Y7P2-F1
#
_cell.length_a   1.000
_cell.length_b   1.000
_cell.length_c   1.000
_cell.angle_alpha   90.00
_cell.angle_beta   90.00
_cell.angle_gamma   90.00
#
_symmetry.space_group_name_H-M   'P 1'
#
loop_
_entity.id
_entity.type
_entity.pdbx_description
1 polymer ?
#
loop_
_entity_poly.entity_id
_entity_poly.type
_entity_poly.pdbx_seq_one_letter_code
_entity_poly.pdbx_strand_id
1 'polypeptide(L)'
;MTTFKEAQRVQSQKAARSKRFNRVPTEDQEQMTLMSWAHRVKYGSGRLSDYLFHIPNGGSRNILEAAKFKKLGVKAGVPDLQLIVPNGEIHGLWIELKSKKGKLQPSQRLMIQRLEEQGYMCKVCFGADEAIDEIKKYLMI
;
A
#
# COMPACT_ATOMS: atom_id res chain seq x y z
N MET A 1 -51.41 -3.60 -6.60
CA MET A 1 -51.17 -2.22 -6.15
C MET A 1 -50.04 -2.26 -5.13
N THR A 2 -48.81 -1.95 -5.56
CA THR A 2 -47.63 -1.87 -4.69
C THR A 2 -47.91 -0.81 -3.64
N THR A 3 -47.91 -1.18 -2.37
CA THR A 3 -48.36 -0.26 -1.31
C THR A 3 -47.35 0.88 -1.17
N PHE A 4 -47.83 2.10 -0.89
CA PHE A 4 -46.97 3.30 -0.73
C PHE A 4 -45.79 3.07 0.23
N LYS A 5 -45.93 2.17 1.22
CA LYS A 5 -44.88 1.78 2.16
C LYS A 5 -43.75 0.95 1.52
N GLU A 6 -44.06 0.09 0.55
CA GLU A 6 -43.04 -0.69 -0.17
C GLU A 6 -42.22 0.18 -1.11
N ALA A 7 -42.86 1.13 -1.80
CA ALA A 7 -42.16 2.10 -2.63
C ALA A 7 -41.20 2.98 -1.82
N GLN A 8 -41.62 3.47 -0.64
CA GLN A 8 -40.76 4.23 0.28
C GLN A 8 -39.60 3.39 0.84
N ARG A 9 -39.81 2.09 1.10
CA ARG A 9 -38.76 1.18 1.58
C ARG A 9 -37.70 0.89 0.51
N VAL A 10 -38.10 0.72 -0.75
CA VAL A 10 -37.18 0.50 -1.88
C VAL A 10 -36.39 1.77 -2.20
N GLN A 11 -37.04 2.94 -2.13
CA GLN A 11 -36.41 4.24 -2.39
C GLN A 11 -35.43 4.63 -1.26
N SER A 12 -35.76 4.34 0.00
CA SER A 12 -34.84 4.52 1.15
C SER A 12 -33.66 3.54 1.13
N GLN A 13 -33.84 2.29 0.69
CA GLN A 13 -32.74 1.36 0.47
C GLN A 13 -31.81 1.80 -0.66
N LYS A 14 -32.34 2.31 -1.80
CA LYS A 14 -31.52 2.91 -2.86
C LYS A 14 -30.76 4.15 -2.39
N ALA A 15 -31.41 5.03 -1.62
CA ALA A 15 -30.78 6.22 -1.06
C ALA A 15 -29.68 5.88 -0.04
N ALA A 16 -29.89 4.89 0.83
CA ALA A 16 -28.89 4.38 1.77
C ALA A 16 -27.69 3.73 1.05
N ARG A 17 -27.94 3.04 -0.07
CA ARG A 17 -26.89 2.47 -0.93
C ARG A 17 -26.09 3.56 -1.67
N SER A 18 -26.73 4.67 -2.04
CA SER A 18 -26.09 5.86 -2.64
C SER A 18 -25.32 6.73 -1.62
N LYS A 19 -25.69 6.67 -0.34
CA LYS A 19 -25.01 7.32 0.79
C LYS A 19 -23.85 6.50 1.35
N ARG A 20 -23.30 5.55 0.58
CA ARG A 20 -21.96 5.05 0.83
C ARG A 20 -21.02 6.20 0.45
N PHE A 21 -20.86 7.16 1.38
CA PHE A 21 -19.90 8.26 1.29
C PHE A 21 -18.64 7.73 0.61
N ASN A 22 -18.13 8.44 -0.39
CA ASN A 22 -16.79 8.23 -0.94
C ASN A 22 -15.78 8.37 0.21
N ARG A 23 -15.62 7.30 1.00
CA ARG A 23 -14.65 7.23 2.06
C ARG A 23 -13.32 7.17 1.34
N VAL A 24 -12.43 8.12 1.70
CA VAL A 24 -11.03 8.06 1.27
C VAL A 24 -10.51 6.67 1.62
N PRO A 25 -9.95 5.92 0.66
CA PRO A 25 -9.46 4.58 0.93
C PRO A 25 -8.42 4.59 2.05
N THR A 26 -8.44 3.56 2.89
CA THR A 26 -7.41 3.35 3.91
C THR A 26 -6.08 2.95 3.25
N GLU A 27 -4.98 3.08 3.98
CA GLU A 27 -3.66 2.63 3.50
C GLU A 27 -3.67 1.15 3.08
N ASP A 28 -4.31 0.28 3.88
CA ASP A 28 -4.51 -1.13 3.52
C ASP A 28 -5.30 -1.30 2.21
N GLN A 29 -6.35 -0.51 1.99
CA GLN A 29 -7.15 -0.59 0.76
C GLN A 29 -6.36 -0.14 -0.47
N GLU A 30 -5.56 0.91 -0.32
CA GLU A 30 -4.63 1.37 -1.36
C GLU A 30 -3.59 0.28 -1.67
N GLN A 31 -2.99 -0.34 -0.64
CA GLN A 31 -2.00 -1.41 -0.81
C GLN A 31 -2.60 -2.64 -1.48
N MET A 32 -3.80 -3.07 -1.06
CA MET A 32 -4.52 -4.17 -1.70
C MET A 32 -4.81 -3.88 -3.18
N THR A 33 -5.16 -2.63 -3.51
CA THR A 33 -5.41 -2.20 -4.89
C THR A 33 -4.13 -2.29 -5.73
N LEU A 34 -3.03 -1.76 -5.21
CA LEU A 34 -1.70 -1.85 -5.83
C LEU A 34 -1.26 -3.31 -6.05
N MET A 35 -1.35 -4.15 -5.02
CA MET A 35 -0.97 -5.56 -5.11
C MET A 35 -1.85 -6.33 -6.10
N SER A 36 -3.15 -6.02 -6.15
CA SER A 36 -4.07 -6.59 -7.13
C SER A 36 -3.70 -6.21 -8.57
N TRP A 37 -3.27 -4.97 -8.79
CA TRP A 37 -2.73 -4.54 -10.09
C TRP A 37 -1.43 -5.28 -10.42
N ALA A 38 -0.46 -5.33 -9.52
CA ALA A 38 0.83 -5.99 -9.74
C ALA A 38 0.65 -7.49 -10.07
N HIS A 39 -0.35 -8.15 -9.49
CA HIS A 39 -0.67 -9.54 -9.81
C HIS A 39 -1.20 -9.76 -11.23
N ARG A 40 -1.77 -8.73 -11.86
CA ARG A 40 -2.27 -8.77 -13.25
C ARG A 40 -1.20 -8.38 -14.27
N VAL A 41 -0.09 -7.81 -13.84
CA VAL A 41 1.01 -7.38 -14.72
C VAL A 41 1.99 -8.53 -14.92
N LYS A 42 2.21 -8.92 -16.18
CA LYS A 42 3.26 -9.89 -16.53
C LYS A 42 4.63 -9.24 -16.37
N TYR A 43 5.55 -9.93 -15.71
CA TYR A 43 6.94 -9.48 -15.55
C TYR A 43 7.89 -10.67 -15.61
N GLY A 44 8.83 -10.66 -16.55
CA GLY A 44 9.68 -11.82 -16.83
C GLY A 44 8.85 -13.06 -17.19
N SER A 45 9.12 -14.18 -16.51
CA SER A 45 8.38 -15.44 -16.64
C SER A 45 7.13 -15.53 -15.75
N GLY A 46 6.92 -14.55 -14.86
CA GLY A 46 5.86 -14.56 -13.85
C GLY A 46 5.03 -13.28 -13.83
N ARG A 47 4.62 -12.88 -12.63
CA ARG A 47 3.85 -11.66 -12.35
C ARG A 47 4.72 -10.67 -11.61
N LEU A 48 4.42 -9.38 -11.76
CA LEU A 48 5.11 -8.34 -11.00
C LEU A 48 4.96 -8.52 -9.48
N SER A 49 3.81 -9.03 -9.01
CA SER A 49 3.60 -9.37 -7.60
C SER A 49 4.53 -10.45 -7.04
N ASP A 50 5.21 -11.21 -7.89
CA ASP A 50 6.17 -12.23 -7.43
C ASP A 50 7.49 -11.58 -6.97
N TYR A 51 7.72 -10.31 -7.34
CA TYR A 51 8.89 -9.50 -7.00
C TYR A 51 8.56 -8.28 -6.13
N LEU A 52 7.29 -7.97 -5.94
CA LEU A 52 6.79 -6.89 -5.07
C LEU A 52 6.08 -7.51 -3.87
N PHE A 53 6.59 -7.29 -2.65
CA PHE A 53 5.98 -7.87 -1.45
C PHE A 53 5.91 -6.90 -0.28
N HIS A 54 4.94 -7.16 0.59
CA HIS A 54 4.71 -6.38 1.80
C HIS A 54 5.65 -6.81 2.93
N ILE A 55 6.18 -5.83 3.67
CA ILE A 55 6.96 -6.01 4.88
C ILE A 55 6.11 -5.55 6.08
N PRO A 56 5.49 -6.49 6.83
CA PRO A 56 4.51 -6.17 7.87
C PRO A 56 5.17 -5.73 9.18
N ASN A 57 6.08 -4.77 9.13
CA ASN A 57 6.77 -4.26 10.33
C ASN A 57 5.88 -3.34 11.16
N GLY A 58 4.90 -2.68 10.53
CA GLY A 58 3.84 -1.91 11.19
C GLY A 58 2.71 -2.78 11.77
N GLY A 59 1.66 -2.10 12.28
CA GLY A 59 0.43 -2.73 12.77
C GLY A 59 0.32 -2.88 14.29
N SER A 60 -0.92 -2.95 14.77
CA SER A 60 -1.20 -3.21 16.18
C SER A 60 -0.93 -4.67 16.51
N ARG A 61 -0.22 -4.89 17.62
CA ARG A 61 0.11 -6.21 18.15
C ARG A 61 0.06 -6.14 19.67
N ASN A 62 -0.06 -7.29 20.32
CA ASN A 62 0.06 -7.32 21.77
C ASN A 62 1.50 -6.98 22.20
N ILE A 63 1.66 -6.52 23.44
CA ILE A 63 2.95 -5.99 23.93
C ILE A 63 4.05 -7.06 23.90
N LEU A 64 3.73 -8.31 24.24
CA LEU A 64 4.68 -9.42 24.26
C LEU A 64 5.20 -9.76 22.86
N GLU A 65 4.30 -9.80 21.88
CA GLU A 65 4.62 -10.04 20.48
C GLU A 65 5.44 -8.89 19.90
N ALA A 66 5.06 -7.63 20.19
CA ALA A 66 5.84 -6.48 19.77
C ALA A 66 7.27 -6.50 20.35
N ALA A 67 7.44 -6.89 21.61
CA ALA A 67 8.76 -7.04 22.23
C ALA A 67 9.56 -8.19 21.59
N LYS A 68 8.93 -9.34 21.33
CA LYS A 68 9.55 -10.46 20.61
C LYS A 68 10.00 -10.03 19.21
N PHE A 69 9.17 -9.34 18.45
CA PHE A 69 9.48 -8.93 17.08
C PHE A 69 10.62 -7.91 17.01
N LYS A 70 10.70 -6.98 17.97
CA LYS A 70 11.86 -6.09 18.10
C LYS A 70 13.16 -6.89 18.33
N LYS A 71 13.12 -7.95 19.15
CA LYS A 71 14.27 -8.85 19.35
C LYS A 71 14.61 -9.68 18.11
N LEU A 72 13.59 -10.08 17.32
CA LEU A 72 13.76 -10.75 16.03
C LEU A 72 14.26 -9.81 14.92
N GLY A 73 14.35 -8.51 15.18
CA GLY A 73 14.97 -7.55 14.26
C GLY A 73 13.99 -6.65 13.52
N VAL A 74 12.68 -6.71 13.78
CA VAL A 74 11.72 -5.74 13.22
C VAL A 74 12.18 -4.32 13.51
N LYS A 75 12.27 -3.50 12.47
CA LYS A 75 12.64 -2.09 12.57
C LYS A 75 11.43 -1.21 12.32
N ALA A 76 11.23 -0.23 13.19
CA ALA A 76 10.19 0.77 13.01
C ALA A 76 10.53 1.66 11.80
N GLY A 77 9.51 1.98 11.00
CA GLY A 77 9.63 2.87 9.85
C GLY A 77 10.20 2.22 8.59
N VAL A 78 10.35 0.90 8.55
CA VAL A 78 10.61 0.19 7.27
C VAL A 78 9.42 0.42 6.33
N PRO A 79 9.64 0.84 5.08
CA PRO A 79 8.58 1.03 4.11
C PRO A 79 7.73 -0.22 3.90
N ASP A 80 6.45 -0.04 3.55
CA ASP A 80 5.48 -1.12 3.49
C ASP A 80 5.80 -2.15 2.40
N LEU A 81 6.40 -1.73 1.29
CA LEU A 81 6.61 -2.57 0.10
C LEU A 81 8.05 -2.50 -0.39
N GLN A 82 8.53 -3.65 -0.86
CA GLN A 82 9.82 -3.78 -1.54
C GLN A 82 9.62 -4.47 -2.89
N LEU A 83 10.11 -3.83 -3.96
CA LEU A 83 10.28 -4.39 -5.29
C LEU A 83 11.75 -4.81 -5.46
N ILE A 84 11.99 -6.12 -5.51
CA ILE A 84 13.34 -6.72 -5.59
C ILE A 84 13.82 -6.89 -7.04
N VAL A 85 13.67 -5.84 -7.83
CA VAL A 85 14.13 -5.80 -9.22
C VAL A 85 15.19 -4.72 -9.35
N PRO A 86 16.49 -5.04 -9.48
CA PRO A 86 17.52 -4.04 -9.73
C PRO A 86 17.47 -3.56 -11.19
N ASN A 87 17.87 -2.32 -11.45
CA ASN A 87 17.94 -1.74 -12.80
C ASN A 87 19.36 -1.34 -13.25
N GLY A 88 20.38 -1.89 -12.61
CA GLY A 88 21.80 -1.65 -12.91
C GLY A 88 22.44 -0.59 -12.01
N GLU A 89 21.76 0.54 -11.80
CA GLU A 89 22.23 1.62 -10.90
C GLU A 89 21.54 1.57 -9.54
N ILE A 90 20.26 1.19 -9.51
CA ILE A 90 19.45 1.12 -8.31
C ILE A 90 19.24 -0.34 -7.92
N HIS A 91 19.52 -0.67 -6.66
CA HIS A 91 19.48 -2.03 -6.13
C HIS A 91 18.05 -2.60 -5.99
N GLY A 92 17.05 -1.72 -5.95
CA GLY A 92 15.63 -2.05 -5.87
C GLY A 92 14.81 -0.83 -5.47
N LEU A 93 13.49 -0.93 -5.63
CA LEU A 93 12.54 0.14 -5.28
C LEU A 93 11.80 -0.21 -3.98
N TRP A 94 11.78 0.74 -3.05
CA TRP A 94 10.97 0.68 -1.83
C TRP A 94 9.86 1.70 -1.91
N ILE A 95 8.67 1.31 -1.45
CA ILE A 95 7.48 2.17 -1.44
C ILE A 95 6.92 2.21 -0.03
N GLU A 96 6.86 3.42 0.52
CA GLU A 96 6.11 3.75 1.72
C GLU A 96 4.74 4.28 1.24
N LEU A 97 3.68 3.52 1.49
CA LEU A 97 2.36 3.89 1.00
C LEU A 97 1.64 4.73 2.05
N LYS A 98 0.89 5.73 1.58
CA LYS A 98 0.03 6.55 2.42
C LYS A 98 -1.36 6.59 1.82
N SER A 99 -2.38 6.60 2.68
CA SER A 99 -3.69 7.10 2.25
C SER A 99 -3.56 8.56 1.78
N LYS A 100 -4.54 9.07 1.02
CA LYS A 100 -4.53 10.48 0.56
C LYS A 100 -4.43 11.52 1.68
N LYS A 101 -4.72 11.15 2.93
CA LYS A 101 -4.60 12.02 4.12
C LYS A 101 -3.51 11.56 5.10
N GLY A 102 -2.74 10.53 4.73
CA GLY A 102 -1.66 9.97 5.53
C GLY A 102 -0.54 10.97 5.75
N LYS A 103 0.32 10.68 6.72
CA LYS A 103 1.52 11.49 7.01
C LYS A 103 2.71 10.57 7.19
N LEU A 104 3.85 11.02 6.70
CA LEU A 104 5.12 10.34 6.88
C LEU A 104 5.66 10.58 8.29
N GLN A 105 6.00 9.51 8.98
CA GLN A 105 6.52 9.55 10.35
C GLN A 105 8.04 9.81 10.37
N PRO A 106 8.59 10.39 11.46
CA PRO A 106 10.03 10.61 11.57
C PRO A 106 10.89 9.34 11.42
N SER A 107 10.44 8.21 11.96
CA SER A 107 11.16 6.93 11.81
C SER A 107 11.19 6.43 10.37
N GLN A 108 10.13 6.71 9.59
CA GLN A 108 10.05 6.36 8.17
C GLN A 108 11.03 7.22 7.36
N ARG A 109 11.10 8.53 7.63
CA ARG A 109 12.11 9.42 7.02
C ARG A 109 13.53 8.92 7.26
N LEU A 110 13.86 8.55 8.50
CA LEU A 110 15.19 8.05 8.83
C LEU A 110 15.51 6.73 8.11
N MET A 111 14.54 5.83 7.98
CA MET A 111 14.76 4.57 7.28
C MET A 111 14.91 4.78 5.77
N ILE A 112 14.11 5.66 5.17
CA ILE A 112 14.24 6.05 3.77
C ILE A 112 15.65 6.57 3.49
N GLN A 113 16.15 7.50 4.30
CA GLN A 113 17.51 8.01 4.16
C GLN A 113 18.55 6.89 4.21
N ARG A 114 18.43 5.96 5.17
CA ARG A 114 19.34 4.83 5.30
C ARG A 114 19.29 3.89 4.10
N LEU A 115 18.12 3.66 3.51
CA LEU A 115 17.98 2.82 2.32
C LEU A 115 18.62 3.51 1.10
N GLU A 116 18.41 4.81 0.94
CA GLU A 116 19.01 5.60 -0.14
C GLU A 116 20.54 5.64 -0.04
N GLU A 117 21.09 5.78 1.17
CA GLU A 117 22.53 5.68 1.45
C GLU A 117 23.13 4.31 1.06
N GLN A 118 22.31 3.27 0.89
CA GLN A 118 22.74 1.93 0.47
C GLN A 118 22.45 1.63 -1.02
N GLY A 119 22.08 2.64 -1.81
CA GLY A 119 21.85 2.49 -3.26
C GLY A 119 20.46 1.98 -3.65
N TYR A 120 19.50 2.02 -2.72
CA TYR A 120 18.09 1.77 -3.05
C TYR A 120 17.38 3.07 -3.43
N MET A 121 16.29 2.95 -4.20
CA MET A 121 15.37 4.06 -4.40
C MET A 121 14.19 3.90 -3.45
N CYS A 122 13.80 4.98 -2.77
CA CYS A 122 12.63 5.02 -1.91
C CYS A 122 11.63 6.04 -2.43
N LYS A 123 10.34 5.69 -2.44
CA LYS A 123 9.24 6.60 -2.79
C LYS A 123 8.16 6.57 -1.73
N VAL A 124 7.67 7.75 -1.37
CA VAL A 124 6.49 7.90 -0.52
C VAL A 124 5.33 8.21 -1.46
N CYS A 125 4.36 7.32 -1.55
CA CYS A 125 3.27 7.42 -2.52
C CYS A 125 1.93 7.59 -1.81
N PHE A 126 1.12 8.56 -2.24
CA PHE A 126 -0.20 8.81 -1.69
C PHE A 126 -1.28 8.14 -2.54
N GLY A 127 -1.59 6.89 -2.19
CA GLY A 127 -2.57 6.04 -2.86
C GLY A 127 -1.97 5.14 -3.94
N ALA A 128 -2.76 4.15 -4.37
CA ALA A 128 -2.32 3.10 -5.27
C ALA A 128 -1.87 3.64 -6.63
N ASP A 129 -2.60 4.60 -7.20
CA ASP A 129 -2.30 5.14 -8.53
C ASP A 129 -0.89 5.75 -8.61
N GLU A 130 -0.49 6.52 -7.60
CA GLU A 130 0.85 7.12 -7.55
C GLU A 130 1.94 6.06 -7.41
N ALA A 131 1.72 5.05 -6.57
CA ALA A 131 2.66 3.94 -6.43
C ALA A 131 2.79 3.12 -7.72
N ILE A 132 1.68 2.89 -8.43
CA ILE A 132 1.67 2.24 -9.74
C ILE A 132 2.51 3.03 -10.74
N ASP A 133 2.32 4.36 -10.80
CA ASP A 133 3.06 5.22 -11.71
C ASP A 133 4.55 5.25 -11.39
N GLU A 134 4.94 5.28 -10.11
CA GLU A 134 6.35 5.19 -9.72
C GLU A 134 6.97 3.83 -10.08
N ILE A 135 6.24 2.72 -9.92
CA ILE A 135 6.73 1.39 -10.33
C ILE A 135 6.90 1.33 -11.85
N LYS A 136 5.93 1.85 -12.62
CA LYS A 136 6.03 1.93 -14.08
C LYS A 136 7.23 2.73 -14.54
N LYS A 137 7.45 3.92 -13.95
CA LYS A 137 8.63 4.74 -14.23
C LYS A 137 9.92 3.99 -13.90
N TYR A 138 9.98 3.32 -12.75
CA TYR A 138 11.15 2.58 -12.30
C TYR A 138 11.51 1.41 -13.22
N LEU A 139 10.50 0.66 -13.68
CA LEU A 139 10.65 -0.50 -14.55
C LEU A 139 10.67 -0.15 -16.05
N MET A 140 10.37 1.11 -16.39
CA MET A 140 10.22 1.59 -17.77
C MET A 140 9.15 0.81 -18.56
N ILE A 141 7.96 0.61 -17.96
CA ILE A 141 6.81 -0.12 -18.55
C ILE A 141 5.52 0.70 -18.58
#